data_AF-A0A1C4DX57-F1
#
_entry.id   AF-A0A1C4DX57-F1
#
_cell.length_a   1.000
_cell.length_b   1.000
_cell.length_c   1.000
_cell.angle_alpha   90.00
_cell.angle_beta   90.00
_cell.angle_gamma   90.00
#
_symmetry.space_group_name_H-M   'P 1'
#
loop_
_entity.id
_entity.type
_entity.pdbx_description
1 polymer ?
#
loop_
_entity_poly.entity_id
_entity_poly.type
_entity_poly.pdbx_seq_one_letter_code
_entity_poly.pdbx_strand_id
1 'polypeptide(L)'
;MHEFFSRQFLGNSIRDYTVMLAILLFILAIRRLLSKWLAALFFNFIRKWATLLHRKDLVDLLLRPLEYFLVLSVFLLTVNHFHFPQEFNFVLYRGESEEGVEHVFTLQQFLSLLFSIAFSISVTWILLRLVDFISLVLQQKHQASRDKTDEQFVIFFKDFFKAILLVLGCIWMIRLLFGASLVEKLVAGLGIGAAALALAAKESIENLIGSFIIFFDKPFQVGDAVKVNGYQGEVEKIGLRSTRIRTVEKTYVTVPNKQMVDSIVDNLSLRTQRRVELRLELDSETPADKILAVLKRMRGSLVTDERVNEGFQVNLQEFTKDTYVIQVIYLTMILDTAPFLALREEVNMYIIRALEKEGVKLPATKTVVIDHSA
;
A
#
# COMPACT_ATOMS: atom_id res chain seq x y z
N MET A 1 -26.67 -50.34 43.81
CA MET A 1 -25.75 -49.39 43.14
C MET A 1 -26.38 -48.02 42.89
N HIS A 2 -27.65 -47.90 42.50
CA HIS A 2 -28.27 -46.60 42.21
C HIS A 2 -28.39 -45.63 43.41
N GLU A 3 -28.58 -46.12 44.64
CA GLU A 3 -28.66 -45.27 45.85
C GLU A 3 -27.33 -44.62 46.26
N PHE A 4 -26.18 -45.21 45.88
CA PHE A 4 -24.87 -44.64 46.23
C PHE A 4 -24.57 -43.39 45.39
N PHE A 5 -24.90 -43.45 44.10
CA PHE A 5 -24.65 -42.37 43.15
C PHE A 5 -25.60 -41.18 43.29
N SER A 6 -26.76 -41.37 43.93
CA SER A 6 -27.73 -40.31 44.23
C SER A 6 -27.49 -39.60 45.55
N ARG A 7 -26.51 -40.03 46.37
CA ARG A 7 -26.16 -39.29 47.59
C ARG A 7 -25.60 -37.92 47.21
N GLN A 8 -26.15 -36.89 47.84
CA GLN A 8 -25.68 -35.53 47.69
C GLN A 8 -24.53 -35.29 48.66
N PHE A 9 -23.45 -34.71 48.16
CA PHE A 9 -22.31 -34.28 48.93
C PHE A 9 -21.95 -32.88 48.43
N LEU A 10 -21.86 -31.89 49.33
CA LEU A 10 -21.47 -30.51 48.97
C LEU A 10 -22.32 -29.90 47.83
N GLY A 11 -23.63 -30.17 47.83
CA GLY A 11 -24.58 -29.59 46.88
C GLY A 11 -24.62 -30.26 45.49
N ASN A 12 -23.81 -31.30 45.23
CA ASN A 12 -23.85 -32.07 43.98
C ASN A 12 -23.99 -33.56 44.27
N SER A 13 -24.46 -34.35 43.30
CA SER A 13 -24.51 -35.80 43.48
C SER A 13 -23.13 -36.43 43.33
N ILE A 14 -22.88 -37.55 44.02
CA ILE A 14 -21.63 -38.33 43.83
C ILE A 14 -21.45 -38.71 42.35
N ARG A 15 -22.56 -38.96 41.64
CA ARG A 15 -22.57 -39.18 40.19
C ARG A 15 -21.91 -38.01 39.45
N ASP A 16 -22.26 -36.77 39.77
CA ASP A 16 -21.71 -35.60 39.09
C ASP A 16 -20.19 -35.56 39.28
N TYR A 17 -19.67 -35.65 40.50
CA TYR A 17 -18.22 -35.67 40.73
C TYR A 17 -17.50 -36.78 39.96
N THR A 18 -18.08 -37.98 39.89
CA THR A 18 -17.50 -39.07 39.09
C THR A 18 -17.51 -38.77 37.59
N VAL A 19 -18.57 -38.12 37.07
CA VAL A 19 -18.67 -37.70 35.67
C VAL A 19 -17.65 -36.59 35.36
N MET A 20 -17.49 -35.59 36.23
CA MET A 20 -16.47 -34.55 36.08
C MET A 20 -15.07 -35.14 36.05
N LEU A 21 -14.73 -36.01 37.01
CA LEU A 21 -13.42 -36.64 37.06
C LEU A 21 -13.18 -37.49 35.81
N ALA A 22 -14.19 -38.23 35.35
CA ALA A 22 -14.11 -39.01 34.12
C ALA A 22 -13.88 -38.11 32.88
N ILE A 23 -14.61 -37.00 32.74
CA ILE A 23 -14.44 -36.05 31.63
C ILE A 23 -13.04 -35.41 31.66
N LEU A 24 -12.55 -35.00 32.84
CA LEU A 24 -11.23 -34.40 33.00
C LEU A 24 -10.10 -35.38 32.70
N LEU A 25 -10.18 -36.61 33.22
CA LEU A 25 -9.19 -37.65 32.90
C LEU A 25 -9.24 -38.04 31.42
N PHE A 26 -10.44 -38.11 30.84
CA PHE A 26 -10.63 -38.38 29.42
C PHE A 26 -9.97 -37.28 28.57
N ILE A 27 -10.28 -36.00 28.79
CA ILE A 27 -9.66 -34.91 28.02
C ILE A 27 -8.15 -34.87 28.24
N LEU A 28 -7.64 -35.13 29.45
CA LEU A 28 -6.20 -35.19 29.70
C LEU A 28 -5.51 -36.33 28.96
N ALA A 29 -6.18 -37.47 28.79
CA ALA A 29 -5.69 -38.60 28.01
C ALA A 29 -5.69 -38.29 26.51
N ILE A 30 -6.76 -37.68 25.98
CA ILE A 30 -6.92 -37.42 24.55
C ILE A 30 -6.38 -36.07 24.08
N ARG A 31 -6.00 -35.14 24.97
CA ARG A 31 -5.63 -33.75 24.61
C ARG A 31 -4.61 -33.69 23.50
N ARG A 32 -3.57 -34.54 23.54
CA ARG A 32 -2.51 -34.56 22.53
C ARG A 32 -3.01 -35.05 21.18
N LEU A 33 -3.90 -36.04 21.17
CA LEU A 33 -4.54 -36.55 19.96
C LEU A 33 -5.46 -35.49 19.36
N LEU A 34 -6.32 -34.89 20.19
CA LEU A 34 -7.30 -33.89 19.79
C LEU A 34 -6.60 -32.62 19.27
N SER A 35 -5.56 -32.15 19.95
CA SER A 35 -4.76 -31.00 19.50
C SER A 35 -4.09 -31.24 18.16
N LYS A 36 -3.49 -32.43 17.94
CA LYS A 36 -2.92 -32.80 16.64
C LYS A 36 -3.99 -32.83 15.55
N TRP A 37 -5.16 -33.37 15.86
CA TRP A 37 -6.28 -33.43 14.93
C TRP A 37 -6.79 -32.03 14.56
N LEU A 38 -7.00 -31.14 15.54
CA LEU A 38 -7.46 -29.77 15.29
C LEU A 38 -6.43 -28.96 14.50
N ALA A 39 -5.15 -29.03 14.87
CA ALA A 39 -4.07 -28.33 14.16
C ALA A 39 -3.95 -28.84 12.71
N ALA A 40 -4.17 -30.14 12.50
CA ALA A 40 -4.22 -30.72 11.16
C ALA A 40 -5.46 -30.31 10.35
N LEU A 41 -6.62 -30.20 10.99
CA LEU A 41 -7.83 -29.71 10.36
C LEU A 41 -7.61 -28.25 9.92
N PHE A 42 -7.03 -27.42 10.79
CA PHE A 42 -6.64 -26.07 10.45
C PHE A 42 -5.64 -26.03 9.28
N PHE A 43 -4.64 -26.92 9.28
CA PHE A 43 -3.72 -27.07 8.14
C PHE A 43 -4.46 -27.37 6.84
N ASN A 44 -5.44 -28.26 6.85
CA ASN A 44 -6.19 -28.63 5.65
C ASN A 44 -6.96 -27.44 5.06
N PHE A 45 -7.46 -26.55 5.90
CA PHE A 45 -8.13 -25.32 5.46
C PHE A 45 -7.16 -24.35 4.77
N ILE A 46 -5.95 -24.21 5.31
CA ILE A 46 -4.94 -23.27 4.82
C ILE A 46 -3.96 -23.90 3.82
N ARG A 47 -4.02 -25.21 3.56
CA ARG A 47 -3.10 -25.93 2.67
C ARG A 47 -3.07 -25.35 1.26
N LYS A 48 -4.20 -24.79 0.79
CA LYS A 48 -4.27 -24.07 -0.50
C LYS A 48 -3.33 -22.87 -0.57
N TRP A 49 -3.04 -22.24 0.58
CA TRP A 49 -2.22 -21.05 0.72
C TRP A 49 -0.78 -21.37 1.18
N ALA A 50 -0.56 -22.54 1.79
CA ALA A 50 0.71 -22.98 2.38
C ALA A 50 1.27 -24.23 1.67
N THR A 51 1.43 -24.17 0.35
CA THR A 51 1.79 -25.34 -0.49
C THR A 51 3.19 -25.89 -0.25
N LEU A 52 4.11 -25.06 0.26
CA LEU A 52 5.53 -25.42 0.47
C LEU A 52 5.83 -25.95 1.88
N LEU A 53 4.88 -25.82 2.81
CA LEU A 53 5.06 -26.21 4.20
C LEU A 53 4.59 -27.63 4.47
N HIS A 54 5.30 -28.30 5.36
CA HIS A 54 4.87 -29.59 5.86
C HIS A 54 3.82 -29.39 6.96
N ARG A 55 2.78 -30.24 6.94
CA ARG A 55 1.76 -30.29 8.00
C ARG A 55 2.36 -30.33 9.41
N LYS A 56 3.53 -30.97 9.55
CA LYS A 56 4.23 -31.14 10.82
C LYS A 56 4.63 -29.81 11.46
N ASP A 57 5.03 -28.82 10.67
CA ASP A 57 5.54 -27.53 11.18
C ASP A 57 4.44 -26.73 11.89
N LEU A 58 3.24 -26.68 11.31
CA LEU A 58 2.08 -26.06 11.96
C LEU A 58 1.68 -26.81 13.23
N VAL A 59 1.64 -28.15 13.14
CA VAL A 59 1.20 -28.99 14.25
C VAL A 59 2.13 -28.80 15.44
N ASP A 60 3.44 -28.82 15.25
CA ASP A 60 4.41 -28.65 16.33
C ASP A 60 4.31 -27.25 16.97
N LEU A 61 3.99 -26.23 16.19
CA LEU A 61 3.84 -24.84 16.65
C LEU A 61 2.56 -24.62 17.49
N LEU A 62 1.44 -25.23 17.09
CA LEU A 62 0.13 -25.08 17.74
C LEU A 62 -0.15 -26.12 18.83
N LEU A 63 0.60 -27.24 18.85
CA LEU A 63 0.29 -28.38 19.73
C LEU A 63 0.18 -27.96 21.20
N ARG A 64 1.20 -27.27 21.73
CA ARG A 64 1.27 -26.89 23.14
C ARG A 64 0.17 -25.87 23.52
N PRO A 65 0.04 -24.70 22.85
CA PRO A 65 -1.04 -23.77 23.16
C PRO A 65 -2.43 -24.41 23.11
N LEU A 66 -2.66 -25.28 22.12
CA LEU A 66 -3.95 -25.91 21.93
C LEU A 66 -4.25 -26.99 22.98
N GLU A 67 -3.25 -27.74 23.44
CA GLU A 67 -3.41 -28.67 24.57
C GLU A 67 -3.91 -27.92 25.83
N TYR A 68 -3.29 -26.78 26.14
CA TYR A 68 -3.73 -25.94 27.27
C TYR A 68 -5.12 -25.38 27.07
N PHE A 69 -5.41 -24.82 25.88
CA PHE A 69 -6.73 -24.28 25.55
C PHE A 69 -7.84 -25.33 25.69
N LEU A 70 -7.64 -26.55 25.18
CA LEU A 70 -8.64 -27.62 25.25
C LEU A 70 -8.89 -28.09 26.68
N VAL A 71 -7.82 -28.29 27.47
CA VAL A 71 -7.96 -28.67 28.88
C VAL A 71 -8.69 -27.58 29.66
N LEU A 72 -8.31 -26.30 29.46
CA LEU A 72 -8.98 -25.17 30.10
C LEU A 72 -10.44 -25.04 29.65
N SER A 73 -10.74 -25.25 28.37
CA SER A 73 -12.11 -25.20 27.83
C SER A 73 -13.00 -26.26 28.47
N VAL A 74 -12.55 -27.52 28.47
CA VAL A 74 -13.32 -28.63 29.05
C VAL A 74 -13.46 -28.44 30.56
N PHE A 75 -12.40 -27.97 31.23
CA PHE A 75 -12.48 -27.66 32.65
C PHE A 75 -13.52 -26.56 32.92
N LEU A 76 -13.53 -25.47 32.15
CA LEU A 76 -14.47 -24.36 32.32
C LEU A 76 -15.92 -24.80 32.05
N LEU A 77 -16.15 -25.58 30.99
CA LEU A 77 -17.46 -26.15 30.70
C LEU A 77 -17.92 -27.09 31.81
N THR A 78 -17.01 -27.88 32.37
CA THR A 78 -17.33 -28.82 33.45
C THR A 78 -17.66 -28.05 34.73
N VAL A 79 -16.84 -27.07 35.13
CA VAL A 79 -17.09 -26.28 36.35
C VAL A 79 -18.38 -25.48 36.26
N ASN A 80 -18.72 -24.91 35.10
CA ASN A 80 -19.97 -24.16 34.93
C ASN A 80 -21.23 -25.04 35.03
N HIS A 81 -21.10 -26.36 34.86
CA HIS A 81 -22.21 -27.31 35.02
C HIS A 81 -22.46 -27.69 36.49
N PHE A 82 -21.51 -27.41 37.39
CA PHE A 82 -21.59 -27.81 38.80
C PHE A 82 -22.06 -26.66 39.68
N HIS A 83 -22.85 -26.98 40.69
CA HIS A 83 -23.16 -26.03 41.75
C HIS A 83 -21.96 -25.90 42.67
N PHE A 84 -21.40 -24.69 42.76
CA PHE A 84 -20.29 -24.45 43.68
C PHE A 84 -20.80 -24.60 45.13
N PRO A 85 -20.15 -25.42 45.98
CA PRO A 85 -20.63 -25.66 47.33
C PRO A 85 -20.62 -24.36 48.14
N GLN A 86 -21.77 -24.00 48.73
CA GLN A 86 -21.88 -22.77 49.53
C GLN A 86 -20.97 -22.80 50.76
N GLU A 87 -20.72 -23.99 51.31
CA GLU A 87 -19.82 -24.22 52.45
C GLU A 87 -18.37 -23.79 52.18
N PHE A 88 -17.92 -23.86 50.92
CA PHE A 88 -16.58 -23.42 50.51
C PHE A 88 -16.58 -22.02 49.91
N ASN A 89 -17.75 -21.39 49.73
CA ASN A 89 -17.87 -20.09 49.10
C ASN A 89 -17.63 -18.95 50.10
N PHE A 90 -16.45 -18.94 50.70
CA PHE A 90 -16.05 -17.88 51.62
C PHE A 90 -15.96 -16.54 50.90
N VAL A 91 -16.35 -15.49 51.61
CA VAL A 91 -16.17 -14.10 51.16
C VAL A 91 -14.69 -13.76 51.37
N LEU A 92 -13.98 -13.57 50.26
CA LEU A 92 -12.57 -13.19 50.26
C LEU A 92 -12.39 -11.70 50.50
N TYR A 93 -13.30 -10.88 49.96
CA TYR A 93 -13.29 -9.44 50.11
C TYR A 93 -14.71 -8.92 50.17
N ARG A 94 -14.99 -8.03 51.13
CA ARG A 94 -16.23 -7.25 51.21
C ARG A 94 -15.83 -5.79 51.07
N GLY A 95 -16.20 -5.18 49.95
CA GLY A 95 -16.03 -3.75 49.72
C GLY A 95 -17.38 -3.05 49.73
N GLU A 96 -17.44 -1.86 50.31
CA GLU A 96 -18.57 -0.94 50.14
C GLU A 96 -18.40 -0.18 48.83
N SER A 97 -19.38 -0.27 47.93
CA SER A 97 -19.43 0.55 46.71
C SER A 97 -19.94 1.95 47.02
N GLU A 98 -19.58 2.95 46.21
CA GLU A 98 -20.08 4.34 46.32
C GLU A 98 -21.61 4.46 46.23
N GLU A 99 -22.29 3.43 45.71
CA GLU A 99 -23.76 3.33 45.59
C GLU A 99 -24.43 2.59 46.76
N GLY A 100 -23.71 2.24 47.82
CA GLY A 100 -24.26 1.52 48.98
C GLY A 100 -24.57 0.03 48.74
N VAL A 101 -24.10 -0.52 47.61
CA VAL A 101 -24.20 -1.95 47.29
C VAL A 101 -22.96 -2.67 47.80
N GLU A 102 -23.14 -3.70 48.64
CA GLU A 102 -22.03 -4.55 49.10
C GLU A 102 -21.48 -5.38 47.91
N HIS A 103 -20.24 -5.11 47.50
CA HIS A 103 -19.52 -6.00 46.59
C HIS A 103 -18.86 -7.10 47.40
N VAL A 104 -19.50 -8.26 47.39
CA VAL A 104 -18.99 -9.48 48.01
C VAL A 104 -18.21 -10.27 46.95
N PHE A 105 -16.89 -10.30 47.08
CA PHE A 105 -16.02 -11.11 46.24
C PHE A 105 -15.85 -12.50 46.84
N THR A 106 -16.37 -13.51 46.14
CA THR A 106 -16.43 -14.88 46.64
C THR A 106 -15.32 -15.76 46.07
N LEU A 107 -15.00 -16.88 46.74
CA LEU A 107 -14.00 -17.83 46.24
C LEU A 107 -14.34 -18.35 44.83
N GLN A 108 -15.62 -18.59 44.54
CA GLN A 108 -16.09 -18.97 43.20
C GLN A 108 -15.72 -17.91 42.15
N GLN A 109 -15.96 -16.62 42.46
CA GLN A 109 -15.63 -15.52 41.55
C GLN A 109 -14.12 -15.41 41.34
N PHE A 110 -13.32 -15.53 42.40
CA PHE A 110 -11.86 -15.54 42.29
C PHE A 110 -11.34 -16.68 41.39
N LEU A 111 -11.83 -17.90 41.59
CA LEU A 111 -11.47 -19.04 40.75
C LEU A 111 -11.89 -18.80 39.30
N SER A 112 -13.12 -18.34 39.07
CA SER A 112 -13.62 -18.02 37.71
C SER A 112 -12.78 -16.95 37.00
N LEU A 113 -12.28 -15.95 37.74
CA LEU A 113 -11.38 -14.93 37.24
C LEU A 113 -10.03 -15.54 36.84
N LEU A 114 -9.42 -16.35 37.71
CA LEU A 114 -8.16 -17.04 37.41
C LEU A 114 -8.28 -17.94 36.17
N PHE A 115 -9.39 -18.66 36.02
CA PHE A 115 -9.65 -19.48 34.82
C PHE A 115 -9.83 -18.62 33.58
N SER A 116 -10.56 -17.52 33.67
CA SER A 116 -10.76 -16.59 32.55
C SER A 116 -9.44 -15.97 32.10
N ILE A 117 -8.55 -15.64 33.04
CA ILE A 117 -7.18 -15.18 32.79
C ILE A 117 -6.36 -16.26 32.08
N ALA A 118 -6.32 -17.47 32.63
CA ALA A 118 -5.57 -18.58 32.04
C ALA A 118 -6.07 -18.89 30.61
N PHE A 119 -7.38 -18.87 30.42
CA PHE A 119 -8.02 -19.06 29.12
C PHE A 119 -7.64 -17.95 28.13
N SER A 120 -7.75 -16.68 28.54
CA SER A 120 -7.33 -15.51 27.76
C SER A 120 -5.86 -15.60 27.32
N ILE A 121 -4.96 -15.97 28.24
CA ILE A 121 -3.53 -16.16 27.94
C ILE A 121 -3.36 -17.29 26.91
N SER A 122 -4.09 -18.40 27.05
CA SER A 122 -4.01 -19.51 26.10
C SER A 122 -4.47 -19.11 24.69
N VAL A 123 -5.54 -18.32 24.57
CA VAL A 123 -6.03 -17.80 23.29
C VAL A 123 -5.02 -16.83 22.67
N THR A 124 -4.51 -15.88 23.46
CA THR A 124 -3.48 -14.93 23.00
C THR A 124 -2.24 -15.68 22.52
N TRP A 125 -1.82 -16.72 23.24
CA TRP A 125 -0.68 -17.55 22.85
C TRP A 125 -0.92 -18.28 21.52
N ILE A 126 -2.12 -18.84 21.30
CA ILE A 126 -2.52 -19.43 20.01
C ILE A 126 -2.40 -18.39 18.89
N LEU A 127 -2.97 -17.18 19.07
CA LEU A 127 -2.92 -16.12 18.06
C LEU A 127 -1.49 -15.71 17.72
N LEU A 128 -0.61 -15.56 18.72
CA LEU A 128 0.81 -15.25 18.49
C LEU A 128 1.53 -16.36 17.72
N ARG A 129 1.20 -17.63 17.99
CA ARG A 129 1.74 -18.77 17.23
C ARG A 129 1.19 -18.83 15.81
N LEU A 130 -0.05 -18.42 15.57
CA LEU A 130 -0.56 -18.30 14.21
C LEU A 130 0.23 -17.26 13.39
N VAL A 131 0.63 -16.15 13.99
CA VAL A 131 1.50 -15.17 13.32
C VAL A 131 2.89 -15.75 13.02
N ASP A 132 3.47 -16.50 13.97
CA ASP A 132 4.73 -17.22 13.72
C ASP A 132 4.60 -18.18 12.53
N PHE A 133 3.48 -18.92 12.45
CA PHE A 133 3.23 -19.83 11.34
C PHE A 133 3.09 -19.09 10.00
N ILE A 134 2.29 -18.03 9.94
CA ILE A 134 2.13 -17.23 8.72
C ILE A 134 3.48 -16.67 8.25
N SER A 135 4.31 -16.21 9.18
CA SER A 135 5.66 -15.75 8.88
C SER A 135 6.53 -16.86 8.27
N LEU A 136 6.47 -18.08 8.80
CA LEU A 136 7.18 -19.24 8.23
C LEU A 136 6.68 -19.59 6.81
N VAL A 137 5.35 -19.52 6.58
CA VAL A 137 4.76 -19.75 5.24
C VAL A 137 5.32 -18.75 4.23
N LEU A 138 5.33 -17.48 4.61
CA LEU A 138 5.84 -16.42 3.75
C LEU A 138 7.34 -16.62 3.52
N GLN A 139 8.16 -16.84 4.54
CA GLN A 139 9.61 -17.03 4.37
C GLN A 139 9.96 -18.21 3.44
N GLN A 140 9.30 -19.36 3.57
CA GLN A 140 9.57 -20.52 2.70
C GLN A 140 9.18 -20.29 1.24
N LYS A 141 8.10 -19.53 0.99
CA LYS A 141 7.73 -19.14 -0.38
C LYS A 141 8.78 -18.26 -1.04
N HIS A 142 9.50 -17.45 -0.25
CA HIS A 142 10.50 -16.53 -0.77
C HIS A 142 11.89 -17.17 -0.86
N GLN A 143 12.25 -18.22 -0.12
CA GLN A 143 13.53 -18.91 -0.35
C GLN A 143 13.66 -19.53 -1.76
N ALA A 144 12.55 -19.72 -2.47
CA ALA A 144 12.53 -20.10 -3.88
C ALA A 144 12.80 -18.92 -4.85
N SER A 145 12.76 -17.68 -4.37
CA SER A 145 12.98 -16.44 -5.13
C SER A 145 14.15 -15.64 -4.54
N ARG A 146 15.13 -15.24 -5.34
CA ARG A 146 16.45 -14.73 -4.87
C ARG A 146 16.44 -13.33 -4.22
N ASP A 147 15.29 -12.81 -3.82
CA ASP A 147 15.12 -11.41 -3.37
C ASP A 147 15.19 -11.26 -1.85
N LYS A 148 16.20 -10.52 -1.37
CA LYS A 148 16.47 -10.33 0.07
C LYS A 148 15.55 -9.28 0.71
N THR A 149 14.93 -8.43 -0.09
CA THR A 149 14.06 -7.35 0.42
C THR A 149 12.77 -7.92 1.02
N ASP A 150 12.26 -9.03 0.50
CA ASP A 150 11.01 -9.64 0.96
C ASP A 150 11.12 -10.31 2.34
N GLU A 151 12.29 -10.84 2.69
CA GLU A 151 12.50 -11.47 4.01
C GLU A 151 12.39 -10.46 5.16
N GLN A 152 12.97 -9.27 4.98
CA GLN A 152 12.88 -8.19 5.97
C GLN A 152 11.44 -7.70 6.14
N PHE A 153 10.67 -7.60 5.05
CA PHE A 153 9.25 -7.27 5.13
C PHE A 153 8.47 -8.30 5.94
N VAL A 154 8.71 -9.59 5.73
CA VAL A 154 8.02 -10.65 6.48
C VAL A 154 8.34 -10.60 7.98
N ILE A 155 9.60 -10.34 8.35
CA ILE A 155 10.00 -10.18 9.75
C ILE A 155 9.33 -8.95 10.38
N PHE A 156 9.35 -7.81 9.68
CA PHE A 156 8.70 -6.58 10.13
C PHE A 156 7.20 -6.79 10.39
N PHE A 157 6.47 -7.37 9.43
CA PHE A 157 5.03 -7.62 9.58
C PHE A 157 4.73 -8.62 10.71
N LYS A 158 5.57 -9.65 10.89
CA LYS A 158 5.45 -10.58 12.01
C LYS A 158 5.50 -9.84 13.34
N ASP A 159 6.52 -9.00 13.56
CA ASP A 159 6.70 -8.27 14.81
C ASP A 159 5.60 -7.23 15.01
N PHE A 160 5.18 -6.55 13.93
CA PHE A 160 4.06 -5.61 13.94
C PHE A 160 2.73 -6.27 14.37
N PHE A 161 2.34 -7.38 13.74
CA PHE A 161 1.11 -8.08 14.11
C PHE A 161 1.18 -8.70 15.51
N LYS A 162 2.35 -9.18 15.93
CA LYS A 162 2.55 -9.65 17.31
C LYS A 162 2.37 -8.52 18.33
N ALA A 163 2.92 -7.34 18.07
CA ALA A 163 2.73 -6.18 18.93
C ALA A 163 1.25 -5.81 19.05
N ILE A 164 0.51 -5.78 17.94
CA ILE A 164 -0.94 -5.53 17.95
C ILE A 164 -1.69 -6.58 18.78
N LEU A 165 -1.44 -7.87 18.53
CA LEU A 165 -2.09 -8.96 19.28
C LEU A 165 -1.76 -8.92 20.77
N LEU A 166 -0.53 -8.55 21.12
CA LEU A 166 -0.12 -8.38 22.51
C LEU A 166 -0.87 -7.21 23.17
N VAL A 167 -0.97 -6.06 22.51
CA VAL A 167 -1.74 -4.91 23.01
C VAL A 167 -3.21 -5.27 23.19
N LEU A 168 -3.82 -5.94 22.21
CA LEU A 168 -5.21 -6.40 22.32
C LEU A 168 -5.40 -7.42 23.45
N GLY A 169 -4.46 -8.36 23.60
CA GLY A 169 -4.44 -9.31 24.71
C GLY A 169 -4.33 -8.62 26.06
N CYS A 170 -3.48 -7.60 26.19
CA CYS A 170 -3.36 -6.79 27.40
C CYS A 170 -4.65 -6.01 27.71
N ILE A 171 -5.28 -5.39 26.70
CA ILE A 171 -6.57 -4.70 26.87
C ILE A 171 -7.65 -5.68 27.34
N TRP A 172 -7.72 -6.86 26.74
CA TRP A 172 -8.65 -7.91 27.15
C TRP A 172 -8.38 -8.37 28.59
N MET A 173 -7.11 -8.52 28.97
CA MET A 173 -6.70 -8.86 30.33
C MET A 173 -7.11 -7.79 31.35
N ILE A 174 -6.92 -6.52 31.03
CA ILE A 174 -7.36 -5.39 31.87
C ILE A 174 -8.88 -5.43 32.03
N ARG A 175 -9.63 -5.72 30.96
CA ARG A 175 -11.09 -5.88 31.01
C ARG A 175 -11.53 -6.94 32.01
N LEU A 176 -10.84 -8.09 32.02
CA LEU A 176 -11.16 -9.19 32.93
C LEU A 176 -10.87 -8.82 34.39
N LEU A 177 -9.76 -8.10 34.65
CA LEU A 177 -9.30 -7.76 36.00
C LEU A 177 -10.04 -6.58 36.63
N PHE A 178 -10.32 -5.55 35.83
CA PHE A 178 -10.79 -4.25 36.31
C PHE A 178 -12.16 -3.85 35.73
N GLY A 179 -12.77 -4.72 34.93
CA GLY A 179 -14.06 -4.48 34.30
C GLY A 179 -13.99 -3.62 33.03
N ALA A 180 -15.16 -3.40 32.41
CA ALA A 180 -15.28 -2.66 31.16
C ALA A 180 -15.04 -1.15 31.33
N SER A 181 -15.43 -0.58 32.48
CA SER A 181 -15.37 0.86 32.74
C SER A 181 -13.93 1.40 32.70
N LEU A 182 -12.95 0.66 33.22
CA LEU A 182 -11.54 1.07 33.14
C LEU A 182 -11.04 1.01 31.69
N VAL A 183 -11.43 -0.03 30.94
CA VAL A 183 -11.03 -0.16 29.52
C VAL A 183 -11.63 0.97 28.68
N GLU A 184 -12.88 1.34 28.90
CA GLU A 184 -13.51 2.47 28.21
C GLU A 184 -12.74 3.78 28.46
N LYS A 185 -12.34 4.04 29.72
CA LYS A 185 -11.51 5.20 30.07
C LYS A 185 -10.12 5.15 29.42
N LEU A 186 -9.46 3.99 29.42
CA LEU A 186 -8.15 3.80 28.80
C LEU A 186 -8.21 3.95 27.28
N VAL A 187 -9.21 3.35 26.63
CA VAL A 187 -9.43 3.47 25.18
C VAL A 187 -9.74 4.92 24.81
N ALA A 188 -10.57 5.61 25.60
CA ALA A 188 -10.82 7.04 25.41
C ALA A 188 -9.54 7.88 25.53
N GLY A 189 -8.69 7.61 26.53
CA GLY A 189 -7.40 8.27 26.69
C GLY A 189 -6.38 7.95 25.58
N LEU A 190 -6.35 6.69 25.13
CA LEU A 190 -5.51 6.23 24.01
C LEU A 190 -5.95 6.84 22.66
N GLY A 191 -7.18 7.35 22.56
CA GLY A 191 -7.70 7.99 21.35
C GLY A 191 -6.80 9.12 20.83
N ILE A 192 -6.21 9.93 21.71
CA ILE A 192 -5.29 11.01 21.32
C ILE A 192 -3.99 10.42 20.75
N GLY A 193 -3.44 9.38 21.38
CA GLY A 193 -2.24 8.68 20.87
C GLY A 193 -2.50 8.00 19.53
N ALA A 194 -3.67 7.38 19.36
CA ALA A 194 -4.09 6.78 18.10
C ALA A 194 -4.27 7.84 17.00
N ALA A 195 -4.84 9.01 17.32
CA ALA A 195 -4.98 10.12 16.39
C ALA A 195 -3.61 10.67 15.95
N ALA A 196 -2.66 10.82 16.88
CA ALA A 196 -1.30 11.24 16.57
C ALA A 196 -0.59 10.22 15.66
N LEU A 197 -0.74 8.91 15.94
CA LEU A 197 -0.19 7.85 15.09
C LEU A 197 -0.83 7.86 13.68
N ALA A 198 -2.14 8.06 13.60
CA ALA A 198 -2.85 8.17 12.32
C ALA A 198 -2.39 9.38 11.50
N LEU A 199 -2.17 10.53 12.16
CA LEU A 199 -1.64 11.73 11.53
C LEU A 199 -0.21 11.51 11.00
N ALA A 200 0.64 10.81 11.77
CA ALA A 200 1.98 10.45 11.33
C ALA A 200 1.97 9.44 10.16
N ALA A 201 1.02 8.50 10.15
CA ALA A 201 0.88 7.51 9.09
C ALA A 201 0.21 8.06 7.81
N LYS A 202 -0.43 9.23 7.89
CA LYS A 202 -1.24 9.84 6.82
C LYS A 202 -0.55 9.82 5.45
N GLU A 203 0.70 10.29 5.37
CA GLU A 203 1.42 10.37 4.10
C GLU A 203 1.69 8.97 3.49
N SER A 204 1.94 7.96 4.32
CA SER A 204 2.15 6.59 3.85
C SER A 204 0.87 6.01 3.26
N ILE A 205 -0.28 6.28 3.89
CA ILE A 205 -1.60 5.85 3.42
C ILE A 205 -1.97 6.58 2.13
N GLU A 206 -1.74 7.88 2.03
CA GLU A 206 -2.04 8.66 0.82
C GLU A 206 -1.24 8.15 -0.39
N ASN A 207 0.04 7.79 -0.20
CA ASN A 207 0.84 7.20 -1.27
C ASN A 207 0.33 5.81 -1.69
N LEU A 208 -0.15 5.01 -0.74
CA LEU A 208 -0.76 3.72 -1.05
C LEU A 208 -2.05 3.90 -1.87
N ILE A 209 -2.93 4.83 -1.46
CA ILE A 209 -4.14 5.19 -2.19
C ILE A 209 -3.78 5.69 -3.60
N GLY A 210 -2.76 6.55 -3.72
CA GLY A 210 -2.28 7.03 -5.02
C GLY A 210 -1.83 5.88 -5.94
N SER A 211 -1.18 4.86 -5.38
CA SER A 211 -0.80 3.65 -6.14
C SER A 211 -2.03 2.91 -6.68
N PHE A 212 -3.08 2.77 -5.87
CA PHE A 212 -4.33 2.14 -6.31
C PHE A 212 -4.98 2.95 -7.43
N ILE A 213 -5.09 4.27 -7.29
CA ILE A 213 -5.65 5.15 -8.32
C ILE A 213 -4.89 4.99 -9.64
N ILE A 214 -3.55 5.02 -9.62
CA ILE A 214 -2.74 4.82 -10.82
C ILE A 214 -3.03 3.44 -11.45
N PHE A 215 -3.19 2.39 -10.64
CA PHE A 215 -3.46 1.04 -11.14
C PHE A 215 -4.85 0.86 -11.76
N PHE A 216 -5.87 1.50 -11.18
CA PHE A 216 -7.26 1.38 -11.61
C PHE A 216 -7.59 2.33 -12.76
N ASP A 217 -7.26 3.61 -12.63
CA ASP A 217 -7.60 4.64 -13.62
C ASP A 217 -6.61 4.67 -14.78
N LYS A 218 -5.39 4.17 -14.56
CA LYS A 218 -4.31 4.07 -15.56
C LYS A 218 -4.08 5.36 -16.37
N PRO A 219 -3.89 6.53 -15.71
CA PRO A 219 -3.54 7.77 -16.42
C PRO A 219 -2.19 7.65 -17.18
N PHE A 220 -1.34 6.74 -16.73
CA PHE A 220 -0.10 6.31 -17.39
C PHE A 220 0.23 4.88 -16.98
N GLN A 221 1.10 4.22 -17.74
CA GLN A 221 1.57 2.85 -17.50
C GLN A 221 3.09 2.77 -17.48
N VAL A 222 3.63 1.63 -17.04
CA VAL A 222 5.07 1.35 -17.18
C VAL A 222 5.42 1.33 -18.66
N GLY A 223 6.47 2.07 -19.04
CA GLY A 223 6.87 2.32 -20.43
C GLY A 223 6.35 3.64 -21.00
N ASP A 224 5.40 4.32 -20.35
CA ASP A 224 4.92 5.61 -20.84
C ASP A 224 5.94 6.72 -20.58
N ALA A 225 6.13 7.60 -21.56
CA ALA A 225 6.85 8.85 -21.41
C ALA A 225 5.91 9.88 -20.79
N VAL A 226 6.24 10.36 -19.58
CA VAL A 226 5.43 11.32 -18.83
C VAL A 226 6.24 12.57 -18.51
N LYS A 227 5.53 13.69 -18.35
CA LYS A 227 6.08 14.92 -17.79
C LYS A 227 5.26 15.33 -16.57
N VAL A 228 5.95 15.46 -15.43
CA VAL A 228 5.34 15.76 -14.13
C VAL A 228 6.27 16.65 -13.31
N ASN A 229 5.74 17.75 -12.76
CA ASN A 229 6.49 18.69 -11.91
C ASN A 229 7.87 19.11 -12.47
N GLY A 230 7.94 19.35 -13.78
CA GLY A 230 9.17 19.76 -14.47
C GLY A 230 10.10 18.62 -14.87
N TYR A 231 9.90 17.40 -14.37
CA TYR A 231 10.65 16.21 -14.79
C TYR A 231 9.97 15.56 -16.00
N GLN A 232 10.76 15.13 -16.97
CA GLN A 232 10.30 14.40 -18.14
C GLN A 232 11.11 13.12 -18.31
N GLY A 233 10.42 12.00 -18.53
CA GLY A 233 11.07 10.70 -18.67
C GLY A 233 10.10 9.55 -18.85
N GLU A 234 10.63 8.34 -18.94
CA GLU A 234 9.88 7.09 -19.08
C GLU A 234 9.59 6.47 -17.70
N VAL A 235 8.36 6.01 -17.48
CA VAL A 235 7.98 5.31 -16.25
C VAL A 235 8.58 3.90 -16.26
N GLU A 236 9.59 3.63 -15.44
CA GLU A 236 10.20 2.30 -15.36
C GLU A 236 9.49 1.38 -14.36
N LYS A 237 8.97 1.93 -13.25
CA LYS A 237 8.34 1.12 -12.20
C LYS A 237 7.32 1.93 -11.41
N ILE A 238 6.14 1.34 -11.22
CA ILE A 238 5.13 1.83 -10.28
C ILE A 238 5.20 0.95 -9.03
N GLY A 239 5.70 1.48 -7.92
CA GLY A 239 5.77 0.79 -6.64
C GLY A 239 4.59 1.13 -5.72
N LEU A 240 4.62 0.62 -4.49
CA LEU A 240 3.57 0.83 -3.48
C LEU A 240 3.51 2.26 -2.90
N ARG A 241 4.63 3.00 -2.93
CA ARG A 241 4.72 4.37 -2.40
C ARG A 241 5.15 5.39 -3.46
N SER A 242 5.87 4.95 -4.49
CA SER A 242 6.50 5.84 -5.46
C SER A 242 6.55 5.23 -6.84
N THR A 243 6.55 6.11 -7.83
CA THR A 243 6.80 5.82 -9.24
C THR A 243 8.22 6.24 -9.57
N ARG A 244 8.93 5.38 -10.30
CA ARG A 244 10.31 5.62 -10.75
C ARG A 244 10.27 6.01 -12.22
N ILE A 245 10.84 7.16 -12.52
CA ILE A 245 10.90 7.75 -13.86
C ILE A 245 12.36 7.85 -14.28
N ARG A 246 12.69 7.34 -15.45
CA ARG A 246 14.00 7.50 -16.09
C ARG A 246 13.99 8.74 -16.97
N THR A 247 14.77 9.75 -16.60
CA THR A 247 14.84 10.99 -17.37
C THR A 247 15.57 10.80 -18.70
N VAL A 248 15.47 11.80 -19.57
CA VAL A 248 16.25 11.88 -20.82
C VAL A 248 17.76 11.85 -20.58
N GLU A 249 18.22 12.38 -19.43
CA GLU A 249 19.61 12.34 -18.96
C GLU A 249 20.01 10.98 -18.37
N LYS A 250 19.10 9.99 -18.46
CA LYS A 250 19.25 8.65 -17.89
C LYS A 250 19.41 8.63 -16.36
N THR A 251 18.98 9.68 -15.65
CA THR A 251 18.92 9.71 -14.19
C THR A 251 17.59 9.12 -13.67
N TYR A 252 17.60 8.61 -12.43
CA TYR A 252 16.43 8.04 -11.78
C TYR A 252 15.73 9.07 -10.90
N VAL A 253 14.52 9.48 -11.30
CA VAL A 253 13.65 10.34 -10.50
C VAL A 253 12.62 9.48 -9.77
N THR A 254 12.41 9.77 -8.50
CA THR A 254 11.46 9.06 -7.65
C THR A 254 10.39 10.00 -7.20
N VAL A 255 9.16 9.74 -7.63
CA VAL A 255 8.03 10.61 -7.32
C VAL A 255 7.07 9.85 -6.40
N PRO A 256 6.69 10.40 -5.24
CA PRO A 256 5.64 9.84 -4.41
C PRO A 256 4.35 9.65 -5.22
N ASN A 257 3.66 8.53 -5.05
CA ASN A 257 2.46 8.23 -5.84
C ASN A 257 1.32 9.22 -5.56
N LYS A 258 1.23 9.74 -4.34
CA LYS A 258 0.32 10.85 -4.03
C LYS A 258 0.57 12.03 -4.97
N GLN A 259 1.83 12.42 -5.13
CA GLN A 259 2.21 13.54 -5.98
C GLN A 259 1.93 13.27 -7.47
N MET A 260 2.08 12.02 -7.93
CA MET A 260 1.70 11.64 -9.31
C MET A 260 0.20 11.80 -9.57
N VAL A 261 -0.63 11.60 -8.56
CA VAL A 261 -2.10 11.71 -8.68
C VAL A 261 -2.58 13.14 -8.47
N ASP A 262 -2.00 13.86 -7.51
CA ASP A 262 -2.42 15.22 -7.15
C ASP A 262 -1.92 16.29 -8.14
N SER A 263 -0.91 15.99 -8.96
CA SER A 263 -0.32 16.94 -9.91
C SER A 263 -0.77 16.71 -11.35
N ILE A 264 -0.58 17.73 -12.20
CA ILE A 264 -0.84 17.62 -13.64
C ILE A 264 0.22 16.71 -14.26
N VAL A 265 -0.21 15.56 -14.77
CA VAL A 265 0.62 14.61 -15.51
C VAL A 265 0.32 14.74 -17.00
N ASP A 266 1.32 15.16 -17.78
CA ASP A 266 1.25 15.17 -19.24
C ASP A 266 1.81 13.82 -19.75
N ASN A 267 0.93 12.95 -20.25
CA ASN A 267 1.31 11.67 -20.82
C ASN A 267 1.68 11.85 -22.30
N LEU A 268 2.98 11.86 -22.56
CA LEU A 268 3.54 12.10 -23.88
C LEU A 268 3.37 10.90 -24.81
N SER A 269 3.20 9.69 -24.27
CA SER A 269 2.95 8.47 -25.05
C SER A 269 1.54 8.42 -25.63
N LEU A 270 0.57 9.09 -24.99
CA LEU A 270 -0.83 9.15 -25.46
C LEU A 270 -1.10 10.30 -26.45
N ARG A 271 -0.06 11.03 -26.88
CA ARG A 271 -0.21 12.08 -27.91
C ARG A 271 -0.73 11.47 -29.20
N THR A 272 -1.69 12.11 -29.86
CA THR A 272 -2.18 11.70 -31.19
C THR A 272 -1.31 12.25 -32.32
N GLN A 273 -0.69 13.41 -32.09
CA GLN A 273 0.15 14.12 -33.04
C GLN A 273 1.21 14.91 -32.28
N ARG A 274 2.30 15.27 -32.96
CA ARG A 274 3.36 16.10 -32.38
C ARG A 274 3.40 17.45 -33.08
N ARG A 275 3.14 18.52 -32.32
CA ARG A 275 3.23 19.90 -32.80
C ARG A 275 4.69 20.36 -32.80
N VAL A 276 5.13 20.91 -33.92
CA VAL A 276 6.39 21.63 -34.06
C VAL A 276 6.08 23.08 -34.38
N GLU A 277 6.77 23.99 -33.70
CA GLU A 277 6.68 25.42 -33.91
C GLU A 277 8.08 25.96 -34.21
N LEU A 278 8.21 26.63 -35.34
CA LEU A 278 9.42 27.32 -35.79
C LEU A 278 9.09 28.79 -35.95
N ARG A 279 9.95 29.64 -35.39
CA ARG A 279 9.90 31.09 -35.52
C ARG A 279 11.10 31.52 -36.35
N LEU A 280 10.85 32.13 -37.49
CA LEU A 280 11.86 32.58 -38.45
C LEU A 280 11.82 34.10 -38.52
N GLU A 281 12.96 34.74 -38.38
CA GLU A 281 13.07 36.19 -38.50
C GLU A 281 13.74 36.52 -39.83
N LEU A 282 13.14 37.40 -40.62
CA LEU A 282 13.66 37.91 -41.87
C LEU A 282 14.08 39.37 -41.71
N ASP A 283 15.02 39.81 -42.53
CA ASP A 283 15.47 41.20 -42.55
C ASP A 283 14.33 42.17 -42.91
N SER A 284 14.22 43.32 -42.22
CA SER A 284 13.18 44.32 -42.49
C SER A 284 13.30 45.00 -43.86
N GLU A 285 14.44 44.88 -44.54
CA GLU A 285 14.63 45.33 -45.92
C GLU A 285 14.03 44.34 -46.94
N THR A 286 13.50 43.18 -46.49
CA THR A 286 12.90 42.18 -47.38
C THR A 286 11.59 42.70 -48.00
N PRO A 287 11.49 42.83 -49.34
CA PRO A 287 10.25 43.27 -49.99
C PRO A 287 9.08 42.31 -49.74
N ALA A 288 7.88 42.85 -49.58
CA ALA A 288 6.67 42.08 -49.30
C ALA A 288 6.40 40.96 -50.32
N ASP A 289 6.68 41.19 -51.60
CA ASP A 289 6.51 40.19 -52.67
C ASP A 289 7.40 38.96 -52.45
N LYS A 290 8.63 39.18 -51.96
CA LYS A 290 9.55 38.09 -51.61
C LYS A 290 9.06 37.32 -50.39
N ILE A 291 8.51 38.01 -49.39
CA ILE A 291 7.91 37.36 -48.20
C ILE A 291 6.77 36.44 -48.65
N LEU A 292 5.86 36.93 -49.49
CA LEU A 292 4.75 36.14 -50.04
C LEU A 292 5.25 34.94 -50.85
N ALA A 293 6.29 35.11 -51.67
CA ALA A 293 6.91 34.04 -52.45
C ALA A 293 7.52 32.94 -51.56
N VAL A 294 8.24 33.34 -50.51
CA VAL A 294 8.81 32.43 -49.50
C VAL A 294 7.71 31.66 -48.78
N LEU A 295 6.68 32.35 -48.27
CA LEU A 295 5.54 31.70 -47.60
C LEU A 295 4.86 30.67 -48.52
N LYS A 296 4.67 31.01 -49.80
CA LYS A 296 4.08 30.10 -50.79
C LYS A 296 4.95 28.85 -51.01
N ARG A 297 6.28 29.00 -51.11
CA ARG A 297 7.19 27.85 -51.24
C ARG A 297 7.19 26.96 -50.01
N MET A 298 7.28 27.55 -48.82
CA MET A 298 7.25 26.79 -47.56
C MET A 298 5.98 25.96 -47.43
N ARG A 299 4.81 26.55 -47.75
CA ARG A 299 3.53 25.82 -47.77
C ARG A 299 3.58 24.66 -48.77
N GLY A 300 4.04 24.89 -49.99
CA GLY A 300 4.13 23.85 -51.02
C GLY A 300 5.01 22.65 -50.61
N SER A 301 6.15 22.91 -49.98
CA SER A 301 7.03 21.83 -49.49
C SER A 301 6.38 21.00 -48.38
N LEU A 302 5.66 21.65 -47.45
CA LEU A 302 4.98 20.96 -46.35
C LEU A 302 3.78 20.12 -46.81
N VAL A 303 3.05 20.54 -47.85
CA VAL A 303 1.95 19.74 -48.44
C VAL A 303 2.44 18.42 -49.02
N THR A 304 3.69 18.39 -49.51
CA THR A 304 4.20 17.25 -50.27
C THR A 304 4.70 16.12 -49.36
N ASP A 305 4.92 16.38 -48.07
CA ASP A 305 5.47 15.40 -47.13
C ASP A 305 4.36 14.66 -46.38
N GLU A 306 4.19 13.37 -46.67
CA GLU A 306 3.16 12.51 -46.05
C GLU A 306 3.32 12.36 -44.52
N ARG A 307 4.49 12.67 -43.96
CA ARG A 307 4.74 12.62 -42.51
C ARG A 307 4.20 13.85 -41.77
N VAL A 308 3.82 14.89 -42.50
CA VAL A 308 3.22 16.12 -41.99
C VAL A 308 1.70 16.06 -42.18
N ASN A 309 0.96 16.23 -41.10
CA ASN A 309 -0.50 16.21 -41.10
C ASN A 309 -1.08 17.48 -41.71
N GLU A 310 -2.30 17.37 -42.24
CA GLU A 310 -3.08 18.51 -42.70
C GLU A 310 -3.32 19.54 -41.58
N GLY A 311 -3.45 20.82 -41.94
CA GLY A 311 -3.68 21.91 -40.98
C GLY A 311 -2.42 22.61 -40.46
N PHE A 312 -1.27 22.43 -41.10
CA PHE A 312 -0.09 23.25 -40.84
C PHE A 312 -0.36 24.74 -41.16
N GLN A 313 0.29 25.64 -40.43
CA GLN A 313 0.16 27.08 -40.54
C GLN A 313 1.52 27.67 -40.89
N VAL A 314 1.57 28.44 -41.97
CA VAL A 314 2.74 29.22 -42.37
C VAL A 314 2.30 30.61 -42.72
N ASN A 315 2.59 31.57 -41.85
CA ASN A 315 2.12 32.95 -41.97
C ASN A 315 3.17 33.93 -41.43
N LEU A 316 3.08 35.18 -41.91
CA LEU A 316 3.69 36.31 -41.22
C LEU A 316 2.92 36.53 -39.91
N GLN A 317 3.58 36.35 -38.77
CA GLN A 317 2.97 36.45 -37.45
C GLN A 317 3.00 37.88 -36.93
N GLU A 318 4.16 38.52 -36.99
CA GLU A 318 4.38 39.88 -36.53
C GLU A 318 5.48 40.56 -37.34
N PHE A 319 5.54 41.88 -37.27
CA PHE A 319 6.63 42.67 -37.84
C PHE A 319 7.12 43.66 -36.79
N THR A 320 8.44 43.82 -36.69
CA THR A 320 9.11 44.79 -35.83
C THR A 320 9.83 45.83 -36.69
N LYS A 321 10.53 46.77 -36.06
CA LYS A 321 11.34 47.77 -36.77
C LYS A 321 12.44 47.12 -37.62
N ASP A 322 13.02 46.03 -37.12
CA ASP A 322 14.25 45.46 -37.66
C ASP A 322 14.03 44.08 -38.28
N THR A 323 12.88 43.42 -38.03
CA THR A 323 12.61 42.06 -38.52
C THR A 323 11.15 41.81 -38.89
N TYR A 324 10.94 40.91 -39.86
CA TYR A 324 9.65 40.28 -40.12
C TYR A 324 9.64 38.85 -39.54
N VAL A 325 8.65 38.50 -38.73
CA VAL A 325 8.58 37.20 -38.06
C VAL A 325 7.60 36.28 -38.77
N ILE A 326 8.11 35.22 -39.38
CA ILE A 326 7.32 34.14 -39.96
C ILE A 326 7.18 33.02 -38.91
N GLN A 327 5.95 32.60 -38.68
CA GLN A 327 5.64 31.42 -37.87
C GLN A 327 5.32 30.24 -38.79
N VAL A 328 5.96 29.11 -38.51
CA VAL A 328 5.71 27.82 -39.18
C VAL A 328 5.32 26.83 -38.09
N ILE A 329 4.04 26.47 -38.06
CA ILE A 329 3.50 25.43 -37.18
C ILE A 329 3.10 24.25 -38.05
N TYR A 330 3.58 23.06 -37.73
CA TYR A 330 3.13 21.84 -38.38
C TYR A 330 2.94 20.72 -37.36
N LEU A 331 2.00 19.84 -37.66
CA LEU A 331 1.71 18.65 -36.86
C LEU A 331 2.31 17.46 -37.59
N THR A 332 3.04 16.60 -36.88
CA THR A 332 3.56 15.35 -37.43
C THR A 332 2.77 14.17 -36.89
N MET A 333 2.76 13.08 -37.64
CA MET A 333 2.42 11.77 -37.07
C MET A 333 3.35 11.44 -35.89
N ILE A 334 2.94 10.49 -35.05
CA ILE A 334 3.77 10.01 -33.95
C ILE A 334 4.93 9.22 -34.57
N LEU A 335 6.11 9.83 -34.55
CA LEU A 335 7.36 9.24 -35.01
C LEU A 335 8.27 9.02 -33.82
N ASP A 336 9.05 7.94 -33.87
CA ASP A 336 10.16 7.74 -32.95
C ASP A 336 11.16 8.89 -33.02
N THR A 337 11.98 9.03 -31.98
CA THR A 337 12.87 10.19 -31.81
C THR A 337 13.78 10.43 -33.02
N ALA A 338 14.43 9.40 -33.56
CA ALA A 338 15.36 9.56 -34.69
C ALA A 338 14.64 9.97 -36.00
N PRO A 339 13.58 9.27 -36.47
CA PRO A 339 12.80 9.70 -37.63
C PRO A 339 12.19 11.11 -37.46
N PHE A 340 11.73 11.45 -36.26
CA PHE A 340 11.22 12.79 -35.98
C PHE A 340 12.31 13.86 -36.15
N LEU A 341 13.52 13.62 -35.65
CA LEU A 341 14.64 14.54 -35.79
C LEU A 341 15.08 14.70 -37.26
N ALA A 342 15.10 13.60 -38.02
CA ALA A 342 15.38 13.63 -39.45
C ALA A 342 14.34 14.45 -40.22
N LEU A 343 13.04 14.25 -39.96
CA LEU A 343 11.98 15.07 -40.55
C LEU A 343 12.15 16.56 -40.20
N ARG A 344 12.46 16.87 -38.94
CA ARG A 344 12.69 18.25 -38.52
C ARG A 344 13.88 18.87 -39.24
N GLU A 345 14.97 18.12 -39.43
CA GLU A 345 16.13 18.54 -40.22
C GLU A 345 15.75 18.78 -41.68
N GLU A 346 15.03 17.86 -42.31
CA GLU A 346 14.56 17.99 -43.69
C GLU A 346 13.68 19.24 -43.88
N VAL A 347 12.70 19.46 -42.99
CA VAL A 347 11.84 20.65 -43.00
C VAL A 347 12.66 21.93 -42.85
N ASN A 348 13.63 21.97 -41.93
CA ASN A 348 14.53 23.10 -41.78
C ASN A 348 15.34 23.36 -43.05
N MET A 349 15.84 22.31 -43.71
CA MET A 349 16.59 22.43 -44.95
C MET A 349 15.71 22.90 -46.12
N TYR A 350 14.44 22.49 -46.19
CA TYR A 350 13.50 23.02 -47.18
C TYR A 350 13.23 24.51 -46.98
N ILE A 351 13.09 24.94 -45.73
CA ILE A 351 12.92 26.35 -45.36
C ILE A 351 14.13 27.17 -45.79
N ILE A 352 15.36 26.71 -45.49
CA ILE A 352 16.60 27.39 -45.89
C ILE A 352 16.67 27.53 -47.40
N ARG A 353 16.44 26.46 -48.16
CA ARG A 353 16.45 26.48 -49.63
C ARG A 353 15.38 27.41 -50.21
N ALA A 354 14.22 27.53 -49.56
CA ALA A 354 13.17 28.45 -49.98
C ALA A 354 13.59 29.91 -49.82
N LEU A 355 14.33 30.25 -48.75
CA LEU A 355 14.89 31.58 -48.54
C LEU A 355 15.98 31.90 -49.57
N GLU A 356 16.93 30.98 -49.78
CA GLU A 356 18.03 31.14 -50.75
C GLU A 356 17.52 31.40 -52.17
N LYS A 357 16.50 30.65 -52.59
CA LYS A 357 15.94 30.73 -53.94
C LYS A 357 15.27 32.08 -54.22
N GLU A 358 14.66 32.69 -53.21
CA GLU A 358 14.07 34.03 -53.32
C GLU A 358 15.07 35.16 -53.00
N GLY A 359 16.31 34.80 -52.65
CA GLY A 359 17.35 35.74 -52.24
C GLY A 359 16.94 36.54 -51.01
N VAL A 360 16.26 35.89 -50.06
CA VAL A 360 15.87 36.45 -48.76
C VAL A 360 16.92 36.06 -47.74
N LYS A 361 17.36 37.02 -46.93
CA LYS A 361 18.39 36.82 -45.91
C LYS A 361 17.77 36.87 -44.53
N LEU A 362 18.37 36.11 -43.62
CA LEU A 362 18.14 36.28 -42.19
C LEU A 362 18.80 37.59 -41.73
N PRO A 363 18.27 38.26 -40.69
CA PRO A 363 18.86 39.47 -40.14
C PRO A 363 20.32 39.20 -39.74
N ALA A 364 21.24 40.03 -40.24
CA ALA A 364 22.61 40.04 -39.77
C ALA A 364 22.77 41.17 -38.74
N THR A 365 23.47 40.90 -37.63
CA THR A 365 23.83 41.96 -36.67
C THR A 365 24.69 43.01 -37.38
N LYS A 366 24.12 44.19 -37.64
CA LYS A 366 24.87 45.34 -38.18
C LYS A 366 25.59 46.04 -37.02
N THR A 367 26.89 45.77 -36.83
CA THR A 367 27.73 46.58 -35.93
C THR A 367 28.21 47.82 -36.70
N VAL A 368 27.63 48.97 -36.40
CA VAL A 368 28.11 50.26 -36.92
C VAL A 368 29.24 50.74 -36.01
N VAL A 369 30.49 50.67 -36.47
CA VAL A 369 31.62 51.33 -35.80
C VAL A 369 31.61 52.79 -36.23
N ILE A 370 31.22 53.67 -35.32
CA ILE A 370 31.33 55.12 -35.53
C ILE A 370 32.75 55.50 -35.14
N ASP A 371 33.59 55.79 -36.13
CA ASP A 371 34.90 56.39 -35.90
C ASP A 371 34.70 57.89 -35.63
N HIS A 372 35.06 58.35 -34.44
CA HIS A 372 34.99 59.75 -34.04
C HIS A 372 36.29 60.53 -34.32
N SER A 373 37.21 59.99 -35.13
CA SER A 373 38.42 60.71 -35.54
C SER A 373 38.25 61.46 -36.87
N ALA A 374 37.72 62.68 -36.80
CA ALA A 374 37.92 63.74 -37.79
C ALA A 374 37.77 65.13 -37.16
#